data_AF-A0A2Z3YU87-F1
#
_entry.id   AF-A0A2Z3YU87-F1
#
_cell.length_a   1.000
_cell.length_b   1.000
_cell.length_c   1.000
_cell.angle_alpha   90.00
_cell.angle_beta   90.00
_cell.angle_gamma   90.00
#
_symmetry.space_group_name_H-M   'P 1'
#
loop_
_entity.id
_entity.type
_entity.pdbx_description
1 polymer ?
#
loop_
_entity_poly.entity_id
_entity_poly.type
_entity_poly.pdbx_seq_one_letter_code
_entity_poly.pdbx_strand_id
1 'polypeptide(L)'
;MTGTGPATGPLTGPDGMVYDPADCRIGVRSGHTLLHVTLWHPNWGSAKTAALRSGLFGSAGMTVAPDVSVARELLDAALGSVVAETWIGTVEVTDHSPAHAVTMGGLHAMVERMASDAVDPDGDPEWTELRMHLDGAPAVVRTLVPLAPSVAPGHDRHVVVSLHVDPVSASDLTGAQVRSTVLALEDALTATVRENRAGLPVAVVHRSGEGRSGDGSITAAAGEGTDDVVVLHYYLGSPGADPDHVLNTLRATVSTWELGKASLVDDVDPAWAAVQHFRV
;
A
#
# COMPACT_ATOMS: atom_id res chain seq x y z
N MET A 1 15.51 -9.81 18.05
CA MET A 1 16.70 -9.97 17.18
C MET A 1 17.32 -8.60 17.01
N THR A 2 18.56 -8.41 17.44
CA THR A 2 19.29 -7.15 17.37
C THR A 2 19.68 -6.88 15.92
N GLY A 3 18.89 -6.06 15.23
CA GLY A 3 19.21 -5.56 13.91
C GLY A 3 20.44 -4.67 13.98
N THR A 4 21.45 -5.01 13.19
CA THR A 4 22.58 -4.14 12.86
C THR A 4 22.01 -2.80 12.41
N GLY A 5 22.38 -1.69 13.06
CA GLY A 5 21.96 -0.36 12.61
C GLY A 5 22.38 -0.11 11.15
N PRO A 6 21.67 0.77 10.42
CA PRO A 6 21.95 1.00 9.01
C PRO A 6 23.42 1.38 8.83
N ALA A 7 24.10 0.69 7.91
CA ALA A 7 25.44 1.05 7.50
C ALA A 7 25.35 2.34 6.70
N THR A 8 25.44 3.49 7.37
CA THR A 8 25.63 4.81 6.77
C THR A 8 27.05 4.94 6.22
N GLY A 9 27.41 4.05 5.30
CA GLY A 9 28.67 4.08 4.58
C GLY A 9 28.44 4.61 3.17
N PRO A 10 29.43 5.28 2.57
CA PRO A 10 29.36 5.65 1.18
C PRO A 10 29.22 4.42 0.26
N LEU A 11 28.39 4.55 -0.77
CA LEU A 11 28.12 3.52 -1.77
C LEU A 11 28.89 3.83 -3.06
N THR A 12 29.47 2.82 -3.69
CA THR A 12 30.13 3.00 -5.01
C THR A 12 29.14 2.62 -6.11
N GLY A 13 28.76 3.59 -6.94
CA GLY A 13 27.85 3.35 -8.05
C GLY A 13 28.51 2.62 -9.23
N PRO A 14 27.71 2.20 -10.22
CA PRO A 14 28.20 1.49 -11.42
C PRO A 14 29.09 2.38 -12.33
N ASP A 15 29.02 3.69 -12.13
CA ASP A 15 29.85 4.71 -12.75
C ASP A 15 31.21 4.91 -12.05
N GLY A 16 31.48 4.17 -10.96
CA GLY A 16 32.67 4.30 -10.14
C GLY A 16 32.67 5.51 -9.22
N MET A 17 31.58 6.28 -9.16
CA MET A 17 31.44 7.40 -8.24
C MET A 17 31.05 6.92 -6.85
N VAL A 18 31.52 7.64 -5.84
CA VAL A 18 31.17 7.37 -4.44
C VAL A 18 30.06 8.31 -4.00
N TYR A 19 28.96 7.73 -3.53
CA TYR A 19 27.74 8.41 -3.12
C TYR A 19 27.56 8.28 -1.61
N ASP A 20 27.51 9.40 -0.90
CA ASP A 20 27.23 9.41 0.54
C ASP A 20 25.74 9.76 0.74
N PRO A 21 24.94 8.90 1.40
CA PRO A 21 23.57 9.24 1.76
C PRO A 21 23.43 10.58 2.52
N ALA A 22 24.45 11.00 3.27
CA ALA A 22 24.44 12.26 4.02
C ALA A 22 24.45 13.50 3.11
N ASP A 23 24.97 13.37 1.89
CA ASP A 23 25.05 14.46 0.90
C ASP A 23 23.76 14.61 0.07
N CYS A 24 22.84 13.64 0.17
CA CYS A 24 21.57 13.67 -0.54
C CYS A 24 20.67 14.84 -0.10
N ARG A 25 19.99 15.42 -1.09
CA ARG A 25 18.89 16.35 -0.89
C ARG A 25 17.62 15.74 -1.46
N ILE A 26 16.60 15.63 -0.62
CA ILE A 26 15.41 14.84 -0.91
C ILE A 26 14.20 15.76 -0.93
N GLY A 27 13.55 15.87 -2.09
CA GLY A 27 12.21 16.41 -2.18
C GLY A 27 11.23 15.37 -1.69
N VAL A 28 10.33 15.73 -0.77
CA VAL A 28 9.34 14.81 -0.20
C VAL A 28 7.95 15.31 -0.54
N ARG A 29 7.13 14.41 -1.09
CA ARG A 29 5.69 14.60 -1.27
C ARG A 29 4.97 13.51 -0.49
N SER A 30 4.25 13.90 0.56
CA SER A 30 3.44 12.97 1.34
C SER A 30 2.25 12.48 0.52
N GLY A 31 2.12 11.16 0.41
CA GLY A 31 0.87 10.48 0.09
C GLY A 31 0.02 10.30 1.36
N HIS A 32 -1.04 9.51 1.27
CA HIS A 32 -1.86 9.15 2.44
C HIS A 32 -1.17 8.14 3.36
N THR A 33 -0.51 7.13 2.79
CA THR A 33 0.14 6.02 3.51
C THR A 33 1.61 5.85 3.13
N LEU A 34 2.10 6.59 2.14
CA LEU A 34 3.49 6.54 1.65
C LEU A 34 4.14 7.92 1.56
N LEU A 35 5.47 7.93 1.55
CA LEU A 35 6.26 9.09 1.12
C LEU A 35 6.77 8.88 -0.31
N HIS A 36 6.48 9.84 -1.18
CA HIS A 36 7.06 9.90 -2.51
C HIS A 36 8.29 10.82 -2.46
N VAL A 37 9.40 10.37 -3.05
CA VAL A 37 10.68 11.04 -2.90
C VAL A 37 11.32 11.33 -4.25
N THR A 38 11.90 12.52 -4.37
CA THR A 38 12.74 12.91 -5.50
C THR A 38 14.14 13.19 -4.97
N LEU A 39 15.12 12.37 -5.35
CA LEU A 39 16.48 12.45 -4.83
C LEU A 39 17.39 13.26 -5.74
N TRP A 40 18.27 14.02 -5.12
CA TRP A 40 19.42 14.66 -5.75
C TRP A 40 20.69 14.39 -4.93
N HIS A 41 21.80 14.15 -5.61
CA HIS A 41 23.13 14.04 -5.00
C HIS A 41 24.11 15.03 -5.66
N PRO A 42 25.11 15.59 -4.96
CA PRO A 42 26.07 16.56 -5.55
C PRO A 42 26.86 16.06 -6.76
N ASN A 43 27.08 14.75 -6.85
CA ASN A 43 27.70 14.07 -8.00
C ASN A 43 26.77 13.99 -9.22
N TRP A 44 25.46 14.16 -9.03
CA TRP A 44 24.51 14.29 -10.12
C TRP A 44 24.44 15.74 -10.59
N GLY A 45 24.30 15.91 -11.90
CA GLY A 45 24.14 17.25 -12.46
C GLY A 45 23.96 17.26 -13.95
N SER A 46 23.34 18.32 -14.44
CA SER A 46 23.29 18.61 -15.87
C SER A 46 24.67 19.03 -16.40
N ALA A 47 24.89 18.87 -17.70
CA ALA A 47 26.06 19.42 -18.39
C ALA A 47 26.20 20.95 -18.15
N LYS A 48 25.08 21.66 -17.96
CA LYS A 48 25.03 23.09 -17.66
C LYS A 48 25.55 23.39 -16.24
N THR A 49 25.17 22.57 -15.26
CA THR A 49 25.64 22.69 -13.87
C THR A 49 27.12 22.32 -13.75
N ALA A 50 27.58 21.33 -14.51
CA ALA A 50 28.99 20.97 -14.61
C ALA A 50 29.84 22.10 -15.23
N ALA A 51 29.35 22.70 -16.33
CA ALA A 51 30.00 23.83 -16.99
C ALA A 51 30.08 25.07 -16.08
N LEU A 52 29.03 25.37 -15.31
CA LEU A 52 29.04 26.45 -14.32
C LEU A 52 30.07 26.21 -13.20
N ARG A 53 30.14 24.99 -12.66
CA ARG A 53 31.16 24.64 -11.64
C ARG A 53 32.58 24.76 -12.18
N SER A 54 32.82 24.26 -13.39
CA SER A 54 34.13 24.37 -14.05
C SER A 54 34.53 25.82 -14.30
N GLY A 55 33.59 26.66 -14.75
CA GLY A 55 33.86 28.09 -15.02
C GLY A 55 34.05 28.95 -13.76
N LEU A 56 33.38 28.64 -12.66
CA LEU A 56 33.45 29.41 -11.40
C LEU A 56 34.58 28.96 -10.46
N PHE A 57 34.88 27.65 -10.41
CA PHE A 57 35.76 27.07 -9.39
C PHE A 57 37.00 26.36 -9.96
N GLY A 58 37.17 26.33 -11.28
CA GLY A 58 38.37 25.80 -11.93
C GLY A 58 38.56 24.28 -11.84
N SER A 59 37.64 23.55 -11.20
CA SER A 59 37.62 22.10 -11.15
C SER A 59 36.54 21.54 -12.08
N ALA A 60 36.94 20.66 -13.00
CA ALA A 60 36.00 19.82 -13.73
C ALA A 60 35.54 18.70 -12.78
N GLY A 61 34.62 19.02 -11.88
CA GLY A 61 33.91 17.98 -11.14
C GLY A 61 33.14 17.12 -12.15
N MET A 62 33.49 15.84 -12.26
CA MET A 62 32.78 14.92 -13.13
C MET A 62 31.38 14.73 -12.56
N THR A 63 30.37 15.14 -13.33
CA THR A 63 28.98 14.92 -12.98
C THR A 63 28.43 13.82 -13.85
N VAL A 64 27.66 12.95 -13.24
CA VAL A 64 26.98 11.85 -13.91
C VAL A 64 25.49 12.12 -13.97
N ALA A 65 24.81 11.46 -14.91
CA ALA A 65 23.37 11.53 -15.00
C ALA A 65 22.74 10.94 -13.72
N PRO A 66 21.61 11.48 -13.24
CA PRO A 66 20.90 10.89 -12.11
C PRO A 66 20.46 9.45 -12.42
N ASP A 67 20.60 8.55 -11.45
CA ASP A 67 20.28 7.13 -11.59
C ASP A 67 19.33 6.68 -10.47
N VAL A 68 18.15 6.18 -10.85
CA VAL A 68 17.12 5.72 -9.91
C VAL A 68 17.55 4.46 -9.15
N SER A 69 18.41 3.62 -9.73
CA SER A 69 18.92 2.41 -9.06
C SER A 69 19.84 2.80 -7.91
N VAL A 70 20.78 3.72 -8.16
CA VAL A 70 21.64 4.29 -7.11
C VAL A 70 20.81 5.02 -6.05
N ALA A 71 19.76 5.74 -6.45
CA ALA A 71 18.85 6.40 -5.49
C ALA A 71 18.16 5.41 -4.55
N ARG A 72 17.71 4.25 -5.06
CA ARG A 72 17.14 3.18 -4.23
C ARG A 72 18.16 2.58 -3.29
N GLU A 73 19.36 2.29 -3.77
CA GLU A 73 20.44 1.76 -2.92
C GLU A 73 20.83 2.73 -1.81
N LEU A 74 20.82 4.05 -2.07
CA LEU A 74 21.05 5.07 -1.05
C LEU A 74 19.93 5.12 0.01
N LEU A 75 18.68 4.95 -0.41
CA LEU A 75 17.54 4.85 0.52
C LEU A 75 17.62 3.57 1.37
N ASP A 76 17.93 2.44 0.75
CA ASP A 76 18.07 1.15 1.44
C ASP A 76 19.24 1.18 2.44
N ALA A 77 20.37 1.79 2.06
CA ALA A 77 21.51 1.94 2.96
C ALA A 77 21.19 2.83 4.18
N ALA A 78 20.37 3.86 3.99
CA ALA A 78 20.06 4.83 5.04
C ALA A 78 18.89 4.43 5.94
N LEU A 79 17.81 3.91 5.35
CA LEU A 79 16.57 3.55 6.05
C LEU A 79 16.53 2.07 6.44
N GLY A 80 17.29 1.23 5.72
CA GLY A 80 17.10 -0.22 5.68
C GLY A 80 16.09 -0.60 4.60
N SER A 81 16.40 -1.63 3.83
CA SER A 81 15.57 -2.07 2.68
C SER A 81 14.12 -2.33 3.05
N VAL A 82 13.88 -3.02 4.17
CA VAL A 82 12.51 -3.33 4.63
C VAL A 82 11.73 -2.04 4.92
N VAL A 83 12.36 -1.06 5.58
CA VAL A 83 11.70 0.21 5.91
C VAL A 83 11.43 1.01 4.64
N ALA A 84 12.40 1.06 3.72
CA ALA A 84 12.25 1.72 2.44
C ALA A 84 11.10 1.11 1.62
N GLU A 85 11.06 -0.21 1.46
CA GLU A 85 9.98 -0.92 0.74
C GLU A 85 8.60 -0.72 1.38
N THR A 86 8.55 -0.54 2.70
CA THR A 86 7.30 -0.38 3.46
C THR A 86 6.72 1.03 3.32
N TRP A 87 7.55 2.06 3.37
CA TRP A 87 7.10 3.45 3.55
C TRP A 87 7.38 4.37 2.36
N ILE A 88 8.31 4.00 1.49
CA ILE A 88 8.66 4.81 0.33
C ILE A 88 7.88 4.29 -0.88
N GLY A 89 7.14 5.21 -1.52
CA GLY A 89 6.40 4.95 -2.74
C GLY A 89 7.27 5.17 -3.98
N THR A 90 6.92 6.18 -4.76
CA THR A 90 7.68 6.50 -5.97
C THR A 90 9.03 7.12 -5.62
N VAL A 91 10.09 6.58 -6.24
CA VAL A 91 11.44 7.12 -6.17
C VAL A 91 11.78 7.73 -7.53
N GLU A 92 11.97 9.04 -7.53
CA GLU A 92 12.41 9.81 -8.68
C GLU A 92 13.80 10.38 -8.43
N VAL A 93 14.49 10.75 -9.51
CA VAL A 93 15.81 11.38 -9.45
C VAL A 93 15.81 12.66 -10.25
N THR A 94 16.64 13.61 -9.83
CA THR A 94 16.76 14.91 -10.49
C THR A 94 18.22 15.35 -10.59
N ASP A 95 18.52 16.23 -11.55
CA ASP A 95 19.84 16.79 -11.81
C ASP A 95 20.11 18.11 -11.08
N HIS A 96 19.12 18.61 -10.33
CA HIS A 96 19.21 19.82 -9.53
C HIS A 96 18.58 19.60 -8.15
N SER A 97 19.11 20.28 -7.13
CA SER A 97 18.59 20.15 -5.78
C SER A 97 17.11 20.58 -5.69
N PRO A 98 16.22 19.74 -5.11
CA PRO A 98 14.82 20.10 -4.93
C PRO A 98 14.63 21.33 -4.02
N ALA A 99 13.59 22.12 -4.29
CA ALA A 99 13.19 23.18 -3.37
C ALA A 99 12.68 22.58 -2.04
N HIS A 100 13.04 23.20 -0.92
CA HIS A 100 12.68 22.72 0.43
C HIS A 100 13.14 21.28 0.74
N ALA A 101 14.25 20.84 0.13
CA ALA A 101 14.76 19.49 0.34
C ALA A 101 15.12 19.20 1.80
N VAL A 102 14.80 17.98 2.25
CA VAL A 102 15.24 17.44 3.53
C VAL A 102 16.55 16.65 3.36
N THR A 103 17.25 16.44 4.47
CA THR A 103 18.39 15.51 4.53
C THR A 103 17.89 14.07 4.67
N MET A 104 18.76 13.10 4.44
CA MET A 104 18.43 11.68 4.67
C MET A 104 17.99 11.39 6.11
N GLY A 105 18.64 12.01 7.11
CA GLY A 105 18.20 11.92 8.50
C GLY A 105 16.83 12.56 8.75
N GLY A 106 16.49 13.63 8.02
CA GLY A 106 15.15 14.23 8.05
C GLY A 106 14.09 13.31 7.48
N LEU A 107 14.38 12.61 6.38
CA LEU A 107 13.50 11.58 5.81
C LEU A 107 13.30 10.42 6.78
N HIS A 108 14.37 9.93 7.42
CA HIS A 108 14.28 8.87 8.43
C HIS A 108 13.32 9.25 9.56
N ALA A 109 13.46 10.46 10.13
CA ALA A 109 12.58 10.94 11.18
C ALA A 109 11.11 11.12 10.73
N MET A 110 10.87 11.39 9.44
CA MET A 110 9.51 11.41 8.89
C MET A 110 8.91 10.02 8.81
N VAL A 111 9.69 9.02 8.36
CA VAL A 111 9.26 7.62 8.30
C VAL A 111 9.01 7.05 9.70
N GLU A 112 9.89 7.32 10.67
CA GLU A 112 9.69 6.90 12.06
C GLU A 112 8.41 7.47 12.65
N ARG A 113 8.08 8.72 12.34
CA ARG A 113 6.82 9.33 12.77
C ARG A 113 5.61 8.63 12.15
N MET A 114 5.63 8.40 10.84
CA MET A 114 4.55 7.67 10.17
C MET A 114 4.37 6.25 10.73
N ALA A 115 5.47 5.54 11.00
CA ALA A 115 5.42 4.21 11.58
C ALA A 115 4.87 4.22 13.01
N SER A 116 5.19 5.25 13.80
CA SER A 116 4.64 5.41 15.16
C SER A 116 3.17 5.83 15.15
N ASP A 117 2.73 6.58 14.15
CA ASP A 117 1.34 7.03 14.03
C ASP A 117 0.44 5.91 13.51
N ALA A 118 0.99 4.95 12.74
CA ALA A 118 0.26 3.87 12.11
C ALA A 118 0.07 2.61 12.99
N VAL A 119 0.23 2.74 14.31
CA VAL A 119 -0.07 1.66 15.27
C VAL A 119 -1.07 2.17 16.29
N ASP A 120 -2.03 1.32 16.64
CA ASP A 120 -3.01 1.62 17.67
C ASP A 120 -2.42 1.46 19.10
N PRO A 121 -3.18 1.79 20.16
CA PRO A 121 -2.69 1.65 21.54
C PRO A 121 -2.33 0.21 21.96
N ASP A 122 -2.84 -0.80 21.27
CA ASP A 122 -2.54 -2.22 21.52
C ASP A 122 -1.32 -2.70 20.70
N GLY A 123 -0.83 -1.86 19.78
CA GLY A 123 0.34 -2.12 18.94
C GLY A 123 -0.01 -2.81 17.61
N ASP A 124 -1.29 -2.93 17.29
CA ASP A 124 -1.75 -3.47 16.01
C ASP A 124 -1.71 -2.37 14.93
N PRO A 125 -1.51 -2.72 13.63
CA PRO A 125 -1.48 -1.73 12.57
C PRO A 125 -2.82 -0.98 12.45
N GLU A 126 -2.76 0.34 12.31
CA GLU A 126 -3.95 1.19 12.23
C GLU A 126 -4.67 0.98 10.89
N TRP A 127 -6.00 1.12 10.93
CA TRP A 127 -6.84 1.15 9.74
C TRP A 127 -7.10 2.58 9.29
N THR A 128 -6.96 2.83 7.99
CA THR A 128 -7.37 4.09 7.36
C THR A 128 -8.50 3.89 6.36
N GLU A 129 -9.25 4.95 6.06
CA GLU A 129 -10.29 4.97 5.03
C GLU A 129 -9.84 5.83 3.85
N LEU A 130 -9.86 5.25 2.66
CA LEU A 130 -9.55 5.89 1.40
C LEU A 130 -10.82 6.00 0.55
N ARG A 131 -11.01 7.13 -0.13
CA ARG A 131 -12.06 7.31 -1.12
C ARG A 131 -11.41 7.41 -2.49
N MET A 132 -11.73 6.47 -3.37
CA MET A 132 -11.11 6.39 -4.69
C MET A 132 -12.10 5.87 -5.73
N HIS A 133 -11.69 5.83 -7.00
CA HIS A 133 -12.46 5.17 -8.05
C HIS A 133 -11.78 3.84 -8.40
N LEU A 134 -12.56 2.75 -8.38
CA LEU A 134 -12.12 1.42 -8.77
C LEU A 134 -13.01 0.94 -9.91
N ASP A 135 -12.41 0.51 -11.02
CA ASP A 135 -13.12 0.07 -12.23
C ASP A 135 -14.14 1.11 -12.74
N GLY A 136 -13.83 2.40 -12.59
CA GLY A 136 -14.70 3.51 -13.00
C GLY A 136 -15.79 3.91 -11.99
N ALA A 137 -15.99 3.13 -10.93
CA ALA A 137 -17.01 3.39 -9.91
C ALA A 137 -16.41 3.94 -8.61
N PRO A 138 -17.13 4.81 -7.87
CA PRO A 138 -16.69 5.27 -6.56
C PRO A 138 -16.61 4.10 -5.58
N ALA A 139 -15.54 4.07 -4.80
CA ALA A 139 -15.28 3.06 -3.79
C ALA A 139 -14.74 3.70 -2.49
N VAL A 140 -15.14 3.10 -1.38
CA VAL A 140 -14.55 3.34 -0.06
C VAL A 140 -13.72 2.11 0.28
N VAL A 141 -12.42 2.33 0.49
CA VAL A 141 -11.47 1.27 0.86
C VAL A 141 -11.02 1.52 2.28
N ARG A 142 -11.27 0.56 3.17
CA ARG A 142 -10.64 0.50 4.48
C ARG A 142 -9.43 -0.40 4.38
N THR A 143 -8.25 0.05 4.79
CA THR A 143 -7.01 -0.72 4.65
C THR A 143 -6.08 -0.51 5.84
N LEU A 144 -5.23 -1.50 6.11
CA LEU A 144 -4.13 -1.36 7.07
C LEU A 144 -3.07 -0.37 6.60
N VAL A 145 -2.41 0.28 7.55
CA VAL A 145 -1.23 1.13 7.33
C VAL A 145 -0.07 0.65 8.22
N PRO A 146 1.12 0.39 7.65
CA PRO A 146 1.40 0.29 6.23
C PRO A 146 0.84 -1.02 5.64
N LEU A 147 0.39 -0.97 4.40
CA LEU A 147 -0.04 -2.17 3.68
C LEU A 147 1.17 -2.84 3.01
N ALA A 148 1.94 -3.61 3.78
CA ALA A 148 3.18 -4.25 3.32
C ALA A 148 3.44 -5.60 4.00
N PRO A 149 4.09 -6.58 3.33
CA PRO A 149 4.40 -7.89 3.92
C PRO A 149 5.22 -7.82 5.23
N SER A 150 5.96 -6.73 5.43
CA SER A 150 6.76 -6.48 6.63
C SER A 150 5.92 -6.41 7.92
N VAL A 151 4.63 -6.07 7.84
CA VAL A 151 3.74 -6.03 9.01
C VAL A 151 3.26 -7.41 9.45
N ALA A 152 3.29 -8.40 8.56
CA ALA A 152 2.90 -9.77 8.86
C ALA A 152 3.75 -10.79 8.06
N PRO A 153 5.05 -10.95 8.40
CA PRO A 153 5.94 -11.86 7.68
C PRO A 153 5.41 -13.30 7.63
N GLY A 154 5.54 -13.95 6.48
CA GLY A 154 5.08 -15.33 6.25
C GLY A 154 3.57 -15.48 6.02
N HIS A 155 2.83 -14.37 5.95
CA HIS A 155 1.45 -14.35 5.50
C HIS A 155 1.42 -14.21 3.98
N ASP A 156 1.73 -15.30 3.29
CA ASP A 156 2.02 -15.29 1.85
C ASP A 156 0.83 -15.77 1.01
N ARG A 157 -0.28 -16.20 1.63
CA ARG A 157 -1.47 -16.68 0.90
C ARG A 157 -2.55 -15.61 0.89
N HIS A 158 -2.75 -14.98 -0.25
CA HIS A 158 -3.81 -14.01 -0.44
C HIS A 158 -5.15 -14.71 -0.59
N VAL A 159 -6.17 -14.22 0.12
CA VAL A 159 -7.56 -14.67 -0.01
C VAL A 159 -8.44 -13.46 -0.29
N VAL A 160 -9.22 -13.57 -1.35
CA VAL A 160 -10.19 -12.56 -1.78
C VAL A 160 -11.59 -13.14 -1.65
N VAL A 161 -12.43 -12.46 -0.89
CA VAL A 161 -13.88 -12.73 -0.82
C VAL A 161 -14.60 -11.60 -1.52
N SER A 162 -15.45 -11.93 -2.50
CA SER A 162 -16.28 -10.97 -3.22
C SER A 162 -17.74 -11.28 -2.96
N LEU A 163 -18.49 -10.29 -2.48
CA LEU A 163 -19.91 -10.35 -2.20
C LEU A 163 -20.61 -9.38 -3.13
N HIS A 164 -21.37 -9.90 -4.10
CA HIS A 164 -22.23 -9.10 -4.95
C HIS A 164 -23.61 -9.01 -4.32
N VAL A 165 -24.14 -7.80 -4.23
CA VAL A 165 -25.52 -7.53 -3.85
C VAL A 165 -26.34 -7.46 -5.14
N ASP A 166 -27.17 -8.47 -5.37
CA ASP A 166 -28.14 -8.49 -6.45
C ASP A 166 -29.38 -7.66 -6.06
N PRO A 167 -29.71 -6.61 -6.82
CA PRO A 167 -30.91 -5.80 -6.61
C PRO A 167 -32.21 -6.58 -6.49
N VAL A 168 -32.32 -7.69 -7.24
CA VAL A 168 -33.54 -8.52 -7.26
C VAL A 168 -33.63 -9.34 -5.98
N SER A 169 -32.53 -9.96 -5.58
CA SER A 169 -32.47 -10.76 -4.34
C SER A 169 -32.64 -9.90 -3.08
N ALA A 170 -32.28 -8.61 -3.16
CA ALA A 170 -32.42 -7.64 -2.09
C ALA A 170 -33.74 -6.83 -2.13
N SER A 171 -34.67 -7.11 -3.06
CA SER A 171 -35.83 -6.23 -3.33
C SER A 171 -36.74 -5.99 -2.13
N ASP A 172 -36.82 -6.96 -1.23
CA ASP A 172 -37.69 -6.93 -0.05
C ASP A 172 -36.99 -6.32 1.19
N LEU A 173 -35.74 -5.90 1.04
CA LEU A 173 -34.93 -5.34 2.11
C LEU A 173 -34.74 -3.83 1.93
N THR A 174 -34.73 -3.12 3.05
CA THR A 174 -34.25 -1.74 3.08
C THR A 174 -32.72 -1.71 2.90
N GLY A 175 -32.19 -0.60 2.37
CA GLY A 175 -30.73 -0.44 2.28
C GLY A 175 -30.00 -0.55 3.63
N ALA A 176 -30.67 -0.25 4.75
CA ALA A 176 -30.11 -0.46 6.08
C ALA A 176 -30.01 -1.96 6.45
N GLN A 177 -31.00 -2.76 6.08
CA GLN A 177 -30.98 -4.22 6.26
C GLN A 177 -29.90 -4.87 5.39
N VAL A 178 -29.79 -4.47 4.12
CA VAL A 178 -28.72 -4.95 3.23
C VAL A 178 -27.34 -4.67 3.84
N ARG A 179 -27.08 -3.43 4.27
CA ARG A 179 -25.82 -3.07 4.93
C ARG A 179 -25.59 -3.87 6.22
N SER A 180 -26.62 -4.10 7.01
CA SER A 180 -26.51 -4.91 8.23
C SER A 180 -26.12 -6.36 7.92
N THR A 181 -26.69 -6.95 6.87
CA THR A 181 -26.35 -8.33 6.45
C THR A 181 -24.93 -8.42 5.92
N VAL A 182 -24.50 -7.44 5.13
CA VAL A 182 -23.12 -7.30 4.66
C VAL A 182 -22.16 -7.26 5.86
N LEU A 183 -22.35 -6.31 6.79
CA LEU A 183 -21.48 -6.14 7.95
C LEU A 183 -21.42 -7.40 8.83
N ALA A 184 -22.56 -8.07 9.04
CA ALA A 184 -22.59 -9.31 9.81
C ALA A 184 -21.73 -10.42 9.17
N LEU A 185 -21.73 -10.51 7.83
CA LEU A 185 -20.89 -11.49 7.13
C LEU A 185 -19.41 -11.08 7.14
N GLU A 186 -19.10 -9.80 6.95
CA GLU A 186 -17.74 -9.27 7.07
C GLU A 186 -17.14 -9.56 8.46
N ASP A 187 -17.91 -9.31 9.51
CA ASP A 187 -17.53 -9.58 10.90
C ASP A 187 -17.31 -11.08 11.13
N ALA A 188 -18.19 -11.94 10.61
CA ALA A 188 -18.05 -13.39 10.74
C ALA A 188 -16.79 -13.94 10.03
N LEU A 189 -16.51 -13.45 8.82
CA LEU A 189 -15.30 -13.81 8.06
C LEU A 189 -14.04 -13.33 8.79
N THR A 190 -14.05 -12.09 9.27
CA THR A 190 -12.92 -11.51 10.01
C THR A 190 -12.68 -12.20 11.35
N ALA A 191 -13.76 -12.52 12.08
CA ALA A 191 -13.69 -13.30 13.31
C ALA A 191 -13.09 -14.69 13.05
N THR A 192 -13.47 -15.36 11.96
CA THR A 192 -12.91 -16.65 11.56
C THR A 192 -11.39 -16.60 11.43
N VAL A 193 -10.86 -15.59 10.72
CA VAL A 193 -9.41 -15.44 10.54
C VAL A 193 -8.70 -15.16 11.87
N ARG A 194 -9.25 -14.23 12.67
CA ARG A 194 -8.67 -13.79 13.95
C ARG A 194 -8.68 -14.90 15.01
N GLU A 195 -9.80 -15.58 15.21
CA GLU A 195 -9.97 -16.61 16.24
C GLU A 195 -9.09 -17.82 15.99
N ASN A 196 -8.85 -18.16 14.72
CA ASN A 196 -7.93 -19.22 14.32
C ASN A 196 -6.47 -18.76 14.27
N ARG A 197 -6.18 -17.47 14.50
CA ARG A 197 -4.83 -16.87 14.43
C ARG A 197 -4.09 -17.24 13.15
N ALA A 198 -4.82 -17.32 12.05
CA ALA A 198 -4.34 -17.90 10.80
C ALA A 198 -4.03 -16.87 9.72
N GLY A 199 -4.30 -15.60 9.99
CA GLY A 199 -4.01 -14.54 9.05
C GLY A 199 -4.38 -13.15 9.55
N LEU A 200 -4.38 -12.20 8.62
CA LEU A 200 -4.61 -10.79 8.86
C LEU A 200 -5.60 -10.25 7.80
N PRO A 201 -6.75 -9.64 8.20
CA PRO A 201 -7.52 -8.79 7.29
C PRO A 201 -6.68 -7.57 6.90
N VAL A 202 -6.56 -7.29 5.60
CA VAL A 202 -5.70 -6.19 5.13
C VAL A 202 -6.45 -5.07 4.41
N ALA A 203 -7.58 -5.39 3.77
CA ALA A 203 -8.41 -4.39 3.12
C ALA A 203 -9.88 -4.85 3.00
N VAL A 204 -10.81 -3.90 3.07
CA VAL A 204 -12.23 -4.06 2.76
C VAL A 204 -12.63 -2.96 1.79
N VAL A 205 -13.17 -3.34 0.64
CA VAL A 205 -13.57 -2.44 -0.44
C VAL A 205 -15.07 -2.47 -0.56
N HIS A 206 -15.72 -1.34 -0.34
CA HIS A 206 -17.12 -1.14 -0.69
C HIS A 206 -17.19 -0.33 -1.97
N ARG A 207 -17.65 -0.96 -3.04
CA ARG A 207 -17.85 -0.30 -4.33
C ARG A 207 -19.34 -0.19 -4.61
N SER A 208 -19.79 1.02 -4.89
CA SER A 208 -21.16 1.23 -5.34
C SER A 208 -21.29 0.79 -6.80
N GLY A 209 -22.29 -0.03 -7.09
CA GLY A 209 -22.66 -0.34 -8.47
C GLY A 209 -23.22 0.89 -9.19
N GLU A 210 -23.06 0.97 -10.51
CA GLU A 210 -23.82 1.92 -11.30
C GLU A 210 -25.28 1.44 -11.34
N GLY A 211 -26.21 2.22 -10.77
CA GLY A 211 -27.64 1.97 -10.89
C GLY A 211 -28.01 2.00 -12.37
N ARG A 212 -28.20 0.82 -12.97
CA ARG A 212 -28.53 0.68 -14.39
C ARG A 212 -30.04 0.50 -14.50
N SER A 213 -30.74 1.57 -14.91
CA SER A 213 -32.17 1.46 -15.20
C SER A 213 -32.36 0.56 -16.42
N GLY A 214 -33.50 -0.13 -16.51
CA GLY A 214 -33.79 -1.13 -17.56
C GLY A 214 -33.77 -0.60 -19.00
N ASP A 215 -33.65 0.71 -19.19
CA ASP A 215 -33.49 1.39 -20.49
C ASP A 215 -32.03 1.71 -20.86
N GLY A 216 -31.06 1.34 -20.01
CA GLY A 216 -29.64 1.64 -20.20
C GLY A 216 -29.20 3.03 -19.71
N SER A 217 -30.08 3.82 -19.09
CA SER A 217 -29.75 5.08 -18.43
C SER A 217 -29.19 4.86 -17.02
N ILE A 218 -28.16 5.64 -16.67
CA ILE A 218 -27.56 5.64 -15.34
C ILE A 218 -28.44 6.52 -14.43
N THR A 219 -29.18 5.92 -13.50
CA THR A 219 -30.01 6.66 -12.53
C THR A 219 -29.35 6.65 -11.17
N ALA A 220 -28.76 7.77 -10.76
CA ALA A 220 -28.28 8.01 -9.39
C ALA A 220 -29.45 8.33 -8.43
N ALA A 221 -30.57 7.61 -8.54
CA ALA A 221 -31.73 7.80 -7.66
C ALA A 221 -31.66 6.78 -6.52
N ALA A 222 -31.66 7.29 -5.29
CA ALA A 222 -31.62 6.50 -4.07
C ALA A 222 -32.76 5.47 -4.04
N GLY A 223 -32.42 4.19 -4.19
CA GLY A 223 -33.35 3.07 -3.97
C GLY A 223 -33.53 2.11 -5.15
N GLU A 224 -32.99 2.37 -6.34
CA GLU A 224 -32.89 1.36 -7.40
C GLU A 224 -31.57 0.62 -7.26
N GLY A 225 -31.63 -0.71 -7.05
CA GLY A 225 -30.49 -1.50 -6.59
C GLY A 225 -29.28 -1.37 -7.49
N THR A 226 -28.19 -0.96 -6.86
CA THR A 226 -26.85 -0.95 -7.41
C THR A 226 -26.29 -2.37 -7.27
N ASP A 227 -25.58 -2.88 -8.28
CA ASP A 227 -24.77 -4.11 -8.17
C ASP A 227 -23.54 -3.79 -7.30
N ASP A 228 -23.82 -3.54 -6.01
CA ASP A 228 -22.82 -3.20 -5.02
C ASP A 228 -21.95 -4.42 -4.79
N VAL A 229 -20.64 -4.17 -4.75
CA VAL A 229 -19.67 -5.22 -4.53
C VAL A 229 -18.88 -4.87 -3.28
N VAL A 230 -18.84 -5.83 -2.35
CA VAL A 230 -17.95 -5.80 -1.20
C VAL A 230 -16.84 -6.81 -1.43
N VAL A 231 -15.59 -6.34 -1.37
CA VAL A 231 -14.42 -7.19 -1.52
C VAL A 231 -13.58 -7.15 -0.26
N LEU A 232 -13.36 -8.32 0.36
CA LEU A 232 -12.51 -8.47 1.53
C LEU A 232 -11.21 -9.15 1.13
N HIS A 233 -10.09 -8.59 1.60
CA HIS A 233 -8.76 -9.12 1.38
C HIS A 233 -8.16 -9.57 2.71
N TYR A 234 -7.69 -10.82 2.73
CA TYR A 234 -6.95 -11.40 3.83
C TYR A 234 -5.62 -11.93 3.33
N TYR A 235 -4.60 -11.88 4.17
CA TYR A 235 -3.41 -12.71 3.97
C TYR A 235 -3.37 -13.77 5.07
N LEU A 236 -3.39 -15.03 4.66
CA LEU A 236 -3.27 -16.18 5.54
C LEU A 236 -1.82 -16.67 5.56
N GLY A 237 -1.43 -17.21 6.70
CA GLY A 237 -0.12 -17.76 6.95
C GLY A 237 0.32 -17.42 8.36
N SER A 238 0.89 -18.38 9.07
CA SER A 238 1.53 -18.19 10.37
C SER A 238 2.15 -19.53 10.78
N PRO A 239 3.29 -19.56 11.49
CA PRO A 239 3.81 -20.79 12.06
C PRO A 239 2.78 -21.47 12.98
N GLY A 240 2.31 -22.67 12.60
CA GLY A 240 1.38 -23.47 13.40
C GLY A 240 -0.12 -23.24 13.11
N ALA A 241 -0.47 -22.36 12.17
CA ALA A 241 -1.83 -22.30 11.65
C ALA A 241 -2.10 -23.48 10.68
N ASP A 242 -3.37 -23.85 10.52
CA ASP A 242 -3.86 -24.71 9.44
C ASP A 242 -4.63 -23.85 8.44
N PRO A 243 -3.96 -23.29 7.41
CA PRO A 243 -4.61 -22.39 6.46
C PRO A 243 -5.72 -23.06 5.68
N ASP A 244 -5.64 -24.38 5.44
CA ASP A 244 -6.64 -25.11 4.66
C ASP A 244 -7.92 -25.31 5.48
N HIS A 245 -7.81 -25.56 6.79
CA HIS A 245 -8.96 -25.56 7.69
C HIS A 245 -9.69 -24.21 7.67
N VAL A 246 -8.94 -23.11 7.84
CA VAL A 246 -9.52 -21.76 7.85
C VAL A 246 -10.13 -21.41 6.50
N LEU A 247 -9.47 -21.75 5.40
CA LEU A 247 -9.98 -21.53 4.05
C LEU A 247 -11.31 -22.28 3.82
N ASN A 248 -11.45 -23.50 4.31
CA ASN A 248 -12.69 -24.26 4.22
C ASN A 248 -13.80 -23.64 5.08
N THR A 249 -13.48 -23.14 6.27
CA THR A 249 -14.43 -22.41 7.13
C THR A 249 -14.87 -21.10 6.48
N LEU A 250 -13.95 -20.34 5.88
CA LEU A 250 -14.29 -19.13 5.11
C LEU A 250 -15.21 -19.46 3.94
N ARG A 251 -14.92 -20.52 3.16
CA ARG A 251 -15.81 -20.96 2.07
C ARG A 251 -17.21 -21.34 2.57
N ALA A 252 -17.31 -22.03 3.70
CA ALA A 252 -18.59 -22.36 4.32
C ALA A 252 -19.35 -21.10 4.74
N THR A 253 -18.69 -20.14 5.39
CA THR A 253 -19.27 -18.85 5.77
C THR A 253 -19.74 -18.06 4.54
N VAL A 254 -18.91 -17.97 3.50
CA VAL A 254 -19.27 -17.32 2.22
C VAL A 254 -20.50 -17.97 1.58
N SER A 255 -20.65 -19.29 1.68
CA SER A 255 -21.81 -20.01 1.12
C SER A 255 -23.15 -19.67 1.78
N THR A 256 -23.14 -18.99 2.92
CA THR A 256 -24.34 -18.48 3.60
C THR A 256 -24.86 -17.17 3.02
N TRP A 257 -24.16 -16.59 2.04
CA TRP A 257 -24.60 -15.37 1.37
C TRP A 257 -25.81 -15.61 0.47
N GLU A 258 -26.91 -14.91 0.75
CA GLU A 258 -28.18 -15.08 0.04
C GLU A 258 -28.58 -13.87 -0.81
N LEU A 259 -27.92 -12.71 -0.65
CA LEU A 259 -28.32 -11.47 -1.32
C LEU A 259 -27.70 -11.30 -2.72
N GLY A 260 -27.05 -12.33 -3.26
CA GLY A 260 -26.49 -12.30 -4.60
C GLY A 260 -25.38 -13.34 -4.78
N LYS A 261 -24.46 -13.08 -5.71
CA LYS A 261 -23.32 -13.98 -5.95
C LYS A 261 -22.24 -13.75 -4.90
N ALA A 262 -21.64 -14.81 -4.42
CA ALA A 262 -20.42 -14.74 -3.64
C ALA A 262 -19.34 -15.66 -4.19
N SER A 263 -18.09 -15.24 -4.08
CA SER A 263 -16.94 -16.04 -4.47
C SER A 263 -15.79 -15.86 -3.49
N LEU A 264 -15.01 -16.92 -3.32
CA LEU A 264 -13.74 -16.90 -2.60
C LEU A 264 -12.67 -17.45 -3.53
N VAL A 265 -11.59 -16.69 -3.71
CA VAL A 265 -10.40 -17.10 -4.48
C VAL A 265 -9.18 -16.95 -3.58
N ASP A 266 -8.22 -17.86 -3.71
CA ASP A 266 -6.95 -17.79 -3.00
C ASP A 266 -5.76 -18.05 -3.94
N ASP A 267 -4.64 -17.37 -3.69
CA ASP A 267 -3.39 -17.53 -4.43
C ASP A 267 -2.17 -17.24 -3.53
N VAL A 268 -0.99 -17.68 -3.96
CA VAL A 268 0.29 -17.37 -3.29
C VAL A 268 0.79 -16.01 -3.77
N ASP A 269 0.91 -15.06 -2.85
CA ASP A 269 1.33 -13.68 -3.09
C ASP A 269 2.21 -13.15 -1.92
N PRO A 270 3.48 -13.59 -1.81
CA PRO A 270 4.37 -13.17 -0.73
C PRO A 270 4.76 -11.69 -0.79
N ALA A 271 4.62 -11.04 -1.94
CA ALA A 271 4.93 -9.63 -2.14
C ALA A 271 3.75 -8.69 -1.85
N TRP A 272 2.59 -9.27 -1.53
CA TRP A 272 1.30 -8.60 -1.37
C TRP A 272 0.88 -7.77 -2.60
N ALA A 273 1.31 -8.18 -3.79
CA ALA A 273 1.13 -7.45 -5.04
C ALA A 273 -0.34 -7.14 -5.33
N ALA A 274 -1.25 -8.03 -4.94
CA ALA A 274 -2.68 -7.87 -5.21
C ALA A 274 -3.31 -6.66 -4.51
N VAL A 275 -2.75 -6.20 -3.38
CA VAL A 275 -3.31 -5.09 -2.59
C VAL A 275 -2.46 -3.82 -2.65
N GLN A 276 -1.27 -3.86 -3.27
CA GLN A 276 -0.35 -2.71 -3.32
C GLN A 276 -0.96 -1.43 -3.90
N HIS A 277 -1.97 -1.54 -4.77
CA HIS A 277 -2.64 -0.40 -5.38
C HIS A 277 -3.50 0.42 -4.39
N PHE A 278 -3.73 -0.09 -3.17
CA PHE A 278 -4.33 0.67 -2.07
C PHE A 278 -3.31 1.49 -1.26
N ARG A 279 -2.01 1.41 -1.61
CA ARG A 279 -0.97 2.28 -1.04
C ARG A 279 -0.94 3.59 -1.84
N VAL A 280 -1.42 4.68 -1.26
CA VAL A 280 -1.62 5.98 -1.94
C VAL A 280 -1.12 7.16 -1.13
#